data_AF-A0A1T4N4J2-F1
#
_entry.id   AF-A0A1T4N4J2-F1
#
_cell.length_a   1.000
_cell.length_b   1.000
_cell.length_c   1.000
_cell.angle_alpha   90.00
_cell.angle_beta   90.00
_cell.angle_gamma   90.00
#
_symmetry.space_group_name_H-M   'P 1'
#
loop_
_entity.id
_entity.type
_entity.pdbx_description
1 polymer ?
#
loop_
_entity_poly.entity_id
_entity_poly.type
_entity_poly.pdbx_seq_one_letter_code
_entity_poly.pdbx_strand_id
1 'polypeptide(L)'
;MSKKKQFNDFGGLVYSTDPHFTPIPEEVEVETLAPEQQVLRIRYERAGREGKEATVISGFVGTEEDLKELSTRLKQSLGCGGSAKEGLIILQGDKRNTLLPLLQKWGYKNSK
;
A
#
# COMPACT_ATOMS: atom_id res chain seq x y z
N MET A 1 51.03 42.32 -43.26
CA MET A 1 51.27 42.88 -41.92
C MET A 1 50.19 42.32 -41.00
N SER A 2 50.44 41.22 -40.28
CA SER A 2 50.69 41.21 -38.82
C SER A 2 49.39 41.44 -38.01
N LYS A 3 48.92 40.63 -37.06
CA LYS A 3 49.45 39.46 -36.34
C LYS A 3 48.26 38.84 -35.56
N LYS A 4 48.25 37.51 -35.43
CA LYS A 4 47.33 36.73 -34.58
C LYS A 4 47.22 37.26 -33.14
N LYS A 5 46.03 37.13 -32.54
CA LYS A 5 45.92 36.58 -31.18
C LYS A 5 44.59 35.83 -31.02
N GLN A 6 44.72 34.52 -30.90
CA GLN A 6 43.68 33.60 -30.49
C GLN A 6 43.25 33.94 -29.06
N PHE A 7 41.94 34.03 -28.82
CA PHE A 7 41.39 33.78 -27.50
C PHE A 7 40.54 32.52 -27.60
N ASN A 8 41.18 31.41 -27.23
CA ASN A 8 40.55 30.17 -26.88
C ASN A 8 39.85 30.42 -25.53
N ASP A 9 38.63 30.95 -25.55
CA ASP A 9 37.72 30.81 -24.40
C ASP A 9 36.94 29.51 -24.62
N PHE A 10 37.69 28.40 -24.64
CA PHE A 10 37.15 27.09 -24.30
C PHE A 10 36.83 27.17 -22.80
N GLY A 11 35.71 27.83 -22.49
CA GLY A 11 35.04 27.75 -21.21
C GLY A 11 34.86 26.27 -20.92
N GLY A 12 35.66 25.79 -19.99
CA GLY A 12 35.94 24.38 -19.78
C GLY A 12 34.65 23.59 -19.61
N LEU A 13 34.29 22.85 -20.65
CA LEU A 13 33.41 21.71 -20.54
C LEU A 13 34.22 20.60 -19.87
N VAL A 14 34.41 20.74 -18.55
CA VAL A 14 34.82 19.63 -17.69
C VAL A 14 33.62 18.69 -17.64
N TYR A 15 33.68 17.65 -18.47
CA TYR A 15 32.95 16.43 -18.17
C TYR A 15 33.49 15.93 -16.83
N SER A 16 32.81 16.28 -15.74
CA SER A 16 33.04 15.63 -14.46
C SER A 16 32.57 14.20 -14.63
N THR A 17 33.52 13.33 -14.97
CA THR A 17 33.47 11.93 -14.60
C THR A 17 33.57 11.88 -13.08
N ASP A 18 32.52 12.31 -12.39
CA ASP A 18 32.20 11.78 -11.07
C ASP A 18 31.45 10.47 -11.34
N PRO A 19 32.10 9.29 -11.24
CA PRO A 19 31.47 8.00 -11.52
C PRO A 19 30.43 7.60 -10.45
N HIS A 20 30.02 8.51 -9.56
CA HIS A 20 29.12 8.26 -8.44
C HIS A 20 27.92 9.23 -8.45
N PHE A 21 27.29 9.40 -9.61
CA PHE A 21 25.87 9.74 -9.61
C PHE A 21 25.10 8.49 -9.20
N THR A 22 24.91 8.28 -7.90
CA THR A 22 23.92 7.34 -7.41
C THR A 22 22.55 8.02 -7.54
N PRO A 23 21.68 7.60 -8.48
CA PRO A 23 20.27 7.93 -8.33
C PRO A 23 19.84 7.43 -6.94
N ILE A 24 19.15 8.33 -6.25
CA ILE A 24 18.44 8.15 -5.00
C ILE A 24 17.92 6.70 -4.94
N PRO A 25 18.35 5.85 -3.98
CA PRO A 25 17.77 4.52 -3.90
C PRO A 25 16.31 4.69 -3.50
N GLU A 26 15.47 4.40 -4.49
CA GLU A 26 14.15 3.80 -4.41
C GLU A 26 13.30 4.35 -3.26
N GLU A 27 12.26 5.11 -3.63
CA GLU A 27 11.01 5.07 -2.88
C GLU A 27 10.84 3.62 -2.46
N VAL A 28 10.87 3.39 -1.14
CA VAL A 28 10.69 2.06 -0.59
C VAL A 28 9.24 1.74 -0.93
N GLU A 29 9.04 1.22 -2.14
CA GLU A 29 7.78 0.67 -2.60
C GLU A 29 7.47 -0.35 -1.53
N VAL A 30 6.49 -0.04 -0.69
CA VAL A 30 6.05 -0.93 0.37
C VAL A 30 5.40 -2.08 -0.38
N GLU A 31 6.21 -3.03 -0.84
CA GLU A 31 5.79 -4.12 -1.71
C GLU A 31 4.66 -4.84 -0.98
N THR A 32 3.49 -4.86 -1.61
CA THR A 32 2.32 -5.46 -1.00
C THR A 32 2.51 -6.96 -1.04
N LEU A 33 2.56 -7.57 0.14
CA LEU A 33 2.82 -9.00 0.25
C LEU A 33 1.74 -9.76 -0.51
N ALA A 34 2.15 -10.84 -1.16
CA ALA A 34 1.21 -11.72 -1.84
C ALA A 34 0.09 -12.15 -0.88
N PRO A 35 -1.16 -12.26 -1.35
CA PRO A 35 -2.31 -12.58 -0.49
C PRO A 35 -2.13 -13.89 0.27
N GLU A 36 -1.36 -14.84 -0.27
CA GLU A 36 -1.06 -16.12 0.37
C GLU A 36 -0.18 -16.00 1.62
N GLN A 37 0.64 -14.95 1.69
CA GLN A 37 1.55 -14.68 2.80
C GLN A 37 0.95 -13.70 3.83
N GLN A 38 -0.13 -13.02 3.48
CA GLN A 38 -0.79 -12.08 4.38
C GLN A 38 -1.59 -12.80 5.47
N VAL A 39 -1.43 -12.36 6.72
CA VAL A 39 -2.13 -12.89 7.89
C VAL A 39 -3.20 -11.90 8.34
N LEU A 40 -4.39 -12.03 7.76
CA LEU A 40 -5.54 -11.19 8.11
C LEU A 40 -6.23 -11.73 9.36
N ARG A 41 -6.35 -10.89 10.38
CA ARG A 41 -7.03 -11.20 11.64
C ARG A 41 -8.39 -10.53 11.64
N ILE A 42 -9.45 -11.32 11.72
CA ILE A 42 -10.83 -10.85 11.73
C ILE A 42 -11.31 -10.83 13.17
N ARG A 43 -11.62 -9.64 13.68
CA ARG A 43 -12.22 -9.43 14.99
C ARG A 43 -13.66 -8.98 14.82
N TYR A 44 -14.50 -9.43 15.72
CA TYR A 44 -15.85 -8.93 15.86
C TYR A 44 -15.89 -8.05 17.10
N GLU A 45 -16.32 -6.81 16.92
CA GLU A 45 -16.50 -5.85 18.00
C GLU A 45 -17.94 -5.38 18.06
N ARG A 46 -18.46 -5.27 19.28
CA ARG A 46 -19.79 -4.71 19.55
C ARG A 46 -19.60 -3.49 20.43
N ALA A 47 -19.75 -2.30 19.85
CA ALA A 47 -19.55 -1.06 20.57
C ALA A 47 -20.83 -0.65 21.33
N GLY A 48 -20.84 -0.90 22.65
CA GLY A 48 -21.73 -0.25 23.62
C GLY A 48 -23.23 -0.63 23.60
N ARG A 49 -24.00 0.07 24.45
CA ARG A 49 -25.43 -0.18 24.78
C ARG A 49 -26.39 -0.07 23.59
N GLU A 50 -25.97 0.52 22.47
CA GLU A 50 -26.77 0.63 21.23
C GLU A 50 -26.61 -0.59 20.29
N GLY A 51 -25.72 -1.53 20.61
CA GLY A 51 -25.56 -2.76 19.83
C GLY A 51 -25.02 -2.55 18.43
N LYS A 52 -24.23 -1.51 18.18
CA LYS A 52 -23.55 -1.33 16.90
C LYS A 52 -22.50 -2.42 16.74
N GLU A 53 -22.78 -3.32 15.80
CA GLU A 53 -21.94 -4.45 15.45
C GLU A 53 -20.96 -4.04 14.35
N ALA A 54 -19.69 -4.40 14.50
CA ALA A 54 -18.66 -4.13 13.52
C ALA A 54 -17.68 -5.30 13.41
N THR A 55 -17.24 -5.60 12.19
CA THR A 55 -16.17 -6.54 11.91
C THR A 55 -14.90 -5.75 11.59
N VAL A 56 -13.85 -5.94 12.36
CA VAL A 56 -12.56 -5.27 12.20
C VAL A 56 -11.54 -6.29 11.66
N ILE A 57 -10.93 -5.97 10.53
CA ILE A 57 -9.87 -6.77 9.92
C ILE A 57 -8.56 -6.03 10.12
N SER A 58 -7.54 -6.77 10.57
CA SER A 58 -6.21 -6.24 10.90
C SER A 58 -5.12 -7.14 10.35
N GLY A 59 -3.88 -6.66 10.28
CA GLY A 59 -2.74 -7.46 9.81
C GLY A 59 -2.54 -7.47 8.29
N PHE A 60 -3.16 -6.51 7.58
CA PHE A 60 -2.80 -6.24 6.19
C PHE A 60 -1.39 -5.64 6.15
N VAL A 61 -0.55 -6.15 5.25
CA VAL A 61 0.83 -5.70 5.07
C VAL A 61 0.98 -5.24 3.64
N GLY A 62 1.09 -3.94 3.46
CA GLY A 62 1.20 -3.31 2.15
C GLY A 62 0.94 -1.80 2.21
N THR A 63 0.73 -1.22 1.04
CA THR A 63 0.41 0.21 0.87
C THR A 63 -1.00 0.53 1.37
N GLU A 64 -1.23 1.81 1.73
CA GLU A 64 -2.58 2.27 2.07
C GLU A 64 -3.54 2.21 0.88
N GLU A 65 -3.02 2.33 -0.34
CA GLU A 65 -3.79 2.27 -1.57
C GLU A 65 -4.38 0.87 -1.77
N ASP A 66 -3.56 -0.17 -1.67
CA ASP A 66 -4.04 -1.55 -1.75
C ASP A 66 -5.00 -1.90 -0.62
N LEU A 67 -4.78 -1.36 0.58
CA LEU A 67 -5.73 -1.51 1.69
C LEU A 67 -7.08 -0.85 1.38
N LYS A 68 -7.08 0.34 0.77
CA LYS A 68 -8.30 1.03 0.33
C LYS A 68 -8.98 0.26 -0.81
N GLU A 69 -8.23 -0.29 -1.75
CA GLU A 69 -8.76 -1.16 -2.80
C GLU A 69 -9.43 -2.40 -2.20
N LEU A 70 -8.74 -3.12 -1.32
CA LEU A 70 -9.24 -4.32 -0.66
C LEU A 70 -10.52 -3.99 0.13
N SER A 71 -10.53 -2.88 0.86
CA SER A 71 -11.72 -2.41 1.57
C SER A 71 -12.89 -2.16 0.63
N THR A 72 -12.63 -1.61 -0.57
CA THR A 72 -13.66 -1.31 -1.56
C THR A 72 -14.23 -2.57 -2.17
N ARG A 73 -13.37 -3.53 -2.51
CA ARG A 73 -13.78 -4.87 -2.97
C ARG A 73 -14.62 -5.59 -1.91
N LEU A 74 -14.22 -5.53 -0.63
CA LEU A 74 -14.99 -6.11 0.47
C LEU A 74 -16.36 -5.45 0.63
N LYS A 75 -16.43 -4.11 0.62
CA LYS A 75 -17.70 -3.36 0.71
C LYS A 75 -18.64 -3.73 -0.44
N GLN A 76 -18.13 -3.80 -1.66
CA GLN A 76 -18.92 -4.19 -2.85
C GLN A 76 -19.45 -5.62 -2.74
N SER A 77 -18.62 -6.56 -2.29
CA SER A 77 -19.04 -7.96 -2.21
C SER A 77 -19.98 -8.26 -1.05
N LEU A 78 -19.87 -7.53 0.06
CA LEU A 78 -20.68 -7.74 1.27
C LEU A 78 -21.90 -6.82 1.36
N GLY A 79 -22.00 -5.82 0.48
CA GLY A 79 -23.07 -4.83 0.46
C GLY A 79 -23.17 -4.03 1.75
N CYS A 80 -22.04 -3.80 2.44
CA CYS A 80 -22.01 -3.13 3.74
C CYS A 80 -21.17 -1.85 3.69
N GLY A 81 -21.52 -0.91 4.57
CA GLY A 81 -20.67 0.25 4.85
C GLY A 81 -19.39 -0.17 5.59
N GLY A 82 -18.36 0.66 5.45
CA GLY A 82 -17.09 0.44 6.13
C GLY A 82 -16.05 1.50 5.82
N SER A 83 -14.95 1.47 6.55
CA SER A 83 -13.82 2.39 6.40
C SER A 83 -12.50 1.63 6.54
N ALA A 84 -11.45 2.15 5.94
CA ALA A 84 -10.12 1.57 5.96
C ALA A 84 -9.15 2.65 6.45
N LYS A 85 -8.50 2.44 7.59
CA LYS A 85 -7.64 3.41 8.26
C LYS A 85 -6.50 2.69 8.97
N GLU A 86 -5.28 3.22 8.89
CA GLU A 86 -4.13 2.77 9.70
C GLU A 86 -3.84 1.25 9.63
N GLY A 87 -3.96 0.62 8.45
CA GLY A 87 -3.74 -0.83 8.35
C GLY A 87 -4.92 -1.69 8.81
N LEU A 88 -6.06 -1.07 9.12
CA LEU A 88 -7.29 -1.72 9.61
C LEU A 88 -8.46 -1.47 8.67
N ILE A 89 -9.29 -2.48 8.49
CA ILE A 89 -10.55 -2.37 7.72
C ILE A 89 -11.70 -2.64 8.67
N ILE A 90 -12.57 -1.66 8.82
CA ILE A 90 -13.75 -1.72 9.69
C ILE A 90 -14.98 -1.83 8.80
N LEU A 91 -15.77 -2.87 9.00
CA LEU A 91 -17.00 -3.15 8.27
C LEU A 91 -18.19 -3.15 9.25
N GLN A 92 -19.33 -2.66 8.82
CA GLN A 92 -20.54 -2.64 9.63
C GLN A 92 -21.25 -4.01 9.61
N GLY A 93 -21.64 -4.49 10.80
CA GLY A 93 -22.33 -5.77 11.03
C GLY A 93 -21.38 -6.96 11.26
N ASP A 94 -21.96 -8.10 11.68
CA ASP A 94 -21.25 -9.39 11.67
C ASP A 94 -21.25 -9.98 10.26
N LYS A 95 -20.07 -10.00 9.63
CA LYS A 95 -19.85 -10.58 8.31
C LYS A 95 -18.90 -11.76 8.34
N ARG A 96 -18.50 -12.26 9.51
CA ARG A 96 -17.46 -13.31 9.65
C ARG A 96 -17.77 -14.56 8.82
N ASN A 97 -19.03 -14.99 8.80
CA ASN A 97 -19.48 -16.17 8.05
C ASN A 97 -19.26 -16.05 6.54
N THR A 98 -19.46 -14.86 5.97
CA THR A 98 -19.28 -14.60 4.54
C THR A 98 -17.86 -14.14 4.20
N LEU A 99 -17.16 -13.54 5.16
CA LEU A 99 -15.87 -12.90 4.95
C LEU A 99 -14.72 -13.92 4.88
N LEU A 100 -14.73 -14.94 5.73
CA LEU A 100 -13.76 -16.05 5.69
C LEU A 100 -13.72 -16.75 4.31
N PRO A 101 -14.83 -17.29 3.77
CA PRO A 101 -14.80 -18.00 2.48
C PRO A 101 -14.45 -17.06 1.32
N LEU A 102 -14.79 -15.77 1.43
CA LEU A 102 -14.48 -14.77 0.42
C LEU A 102 -12.98 -14.44 0.40
N LEU A 103 -12.36 -14.25 1.56
CA LEU A 103 -10.92 -14.07 1.68
C LEU A 103 -10.16 -15.29 1.17
N GLN A 104 -10.63 -16.51 1.49
CA GLN A 104 -10.04 -17.74 0.97
C GLN A 104 -10.12 -17.82 -0.56
N LYS A 105 -11.24 -17.42 -1.17
CA LYS A 105 -11.39 -17.34 -2.64
C LYS A 105 -10.41 -16.36 -3.29
N TRP A 106 -10.03 -15.31 -2.59
CA TRP A 106 -9.06 -14.31 -3.05
C TRP A 106 -7.60 -14.69 -2.76
N GLY A 107 -7.35 -15.87 -2.19
CA GLY A 107 -6.00 -16.36 -1.91
C GLY A 107 -5.47 -16.04 -0.52
N TYR A 108 -6.25 -15.40 0.35
CA TYR A 108 -5.88 -15.13 1.75
C TYR A 108 -6.03 -16.37 2.62
N LYS A 109 -5.03 -17.27 2.52
CA LYS A 109 -5.00 -18.58 3.20
C LYS A 109 -4.89 -18.47 4.72
N ASN A 110 -4.26 -17.41 5.25
CA ASN A 110 -4.03 -17.22 6.68
C ASN A 110 -5.02 -16.22 7.32
N SER A 111 -6.31 -16.32 6.96
CA SER A 111 -7.38 -15.54 7.58
C SER A 111 -7.97 -16.27 8.80
N LYS A 112 -7.98 -15.62 9.98
CA LYS A 112 -8.50 -16.21 11.23
C LYS A 112 -9.15 -15.21 12.17
#